data_AF-A0A378Q1M7-F1
#
_entry.id   AF-A0A378Q1M7-F1
#
_cell.length_a   1.000
_cell.length_b   1.000
_cell.length_c   1.000
_cell.angle_alpha   90.00
_cell.angle_beta   90.00
_cell.angle_gamma   90.00
#
_symmetry.space_group_name_H-M   'P 1'
#
loop_
_entity.id
_entity.type
_entity.pdbx_description
1 polymer ?
#
loop_
_entity_poly.entity_id
_entity_poly.type
_entity_poly.pdbx_seq_one_letter_code
_entity_poly.pdbx_strand_id
1 'polypeptide(L)'
;MRKSYPSDISRKQFEHILPILESARKKTKPRSVDLYDVFCGLLYVLSTGCQWQQLPQDFPHAICITTANITDRESATTLLRQNAKRLSRVNNVMVDGSYRGEPFANSVKTLLGETVTTEVAKRDELHRFKVIPKRWVVERSFAWLEKNRRLWKNCERLLNSSLQFTNLAFIVLLLKRL
;
A
#
# COMPACT_ATOMS: atom_id res chain seq x y z
N MET A 1 -1.48 26.50 14.17
CA MET A 1 -2.90 26.14 14.34
C MET A 1 -3.21 24.94 13.44
N ARG A 2 -3.76 23.85 13.97
CA ARG A 2 -4.07 22.64 13.20
C ARG A 2 -5.21 22.94 12.22
N LYS A 3 -5.13 22.41 10.98
CA LYS A 3 -6.24 22.44 10.02
C LYS A 3 -7.29 21.40 10.42
N SER A 4 -8.56 21.81 10.48
CA SER A 4 -9.67 20.93 10.87
C SER A 4 -10.05 19.98 9.73
N TYR A 5 -10.45 18.75 10.07
CA TYR A 5 -11.00 17.79 9.11
C TYR A 5 -12.53 17.83 9.12
N PRO A 6 -13.20 17.54 7.99
CA PRO A 6 -14.67 17.44 7.94
C PRO A 6 -15.27 16.41 8.91
N SER A 7 -14.46 15.44 9.36
CA SER A 7 -14.82 14.40 10.33
C SER A 7 -14.55 14.78 11.78
N ASP A 8 -14.06 15.99 12.06
CA ASP A 8 -13.76 16.43 13.43
C ASP A 8 -15.04 16.53 14.27
N ILE A 9 -14.96 16.09 15.52
CA ILE A 9 -16.04 16.26 16.52
C ILE A 9 -15.73 17.44 17.43
N SER A 10 -16.75 17.99 18.10
CA SER A 10 -16.52 19.08 19.05
C SER A 10 -15.71 18.62 20.27
N ARG A 11 -14.99 19.55 20.91
CA ARG A 11 -14.25 19.26 22.15
C ARG A 11 -15.15 18.74 23.28
N LYS A 12 -16.39 19.23 23.36
CA LYS A 12 -17.40 18.72 24.31
C LYS A 12 -17.74 17.25 24.07
N GLN A 13 -17.89 16.84 22.80
CA GLN A 13 -18.10 15.43 22.48
C GLN A 13 -16.85 14.60 22.81
N PHE A 14 -15.66 15.15 22.62
CA PHE A 14 -14.40 14.48 22.93
C PHE A 14 -14.16 14.28 24.43
N GLU A 15 -14.67 15.15 25.30
CA GLU A 15 -14.56 15.03 26.76
C GLU A 15 -15.10 13.68 27.29
N HIS A 16 -16.11 13.12 26.63
CA HIS A 16 -16.65 11.80 26.98
C HIS A 16 -15.70 10.64 26.60
N ILE A 17 -14.80 10.85 25.64
CA ILE A 17 -13.90 9.83 25.08
C ILE A 17 -12.52 9.89 25.75
N LEU A 18 -12.11 11.08 26.19
CA LEU A 18 -10.81 11.33 26.82
C LEU A 18 -10.45 10.33 27.95
N PRO A 19 -11.34 10.01 28.91
CA PRO A 19 -11.02 9.08 30.00
C PRO A 19 -10.64 7.68 29.51
N ILE A 20 -11.29 7.21 28.45
CA ILE A 20 -11.03 5.91 27.84
C ILE A 20 -9.60 5.89 27.25
N LEU A 21 -9.23 6.93 26.51
CA LEU A 21 -7.91 7.05 25.89
C LEU A 21 -6.78 7.19 26.93
N GLU A 22 -7.06 7.83 28.06
CA GLU A 22 -6.09 7.99 29.15
C GLU A 22 -5.91 6.69 29.94
N SER A 23 -6.97 5.93 30.16
CA SER A 23 -6.92 4.63 30.85
C SER A 23 -6.08 3.57 30.13
N ALA A 24 -5.98 3.64 28.80
CA ALA A 24 -5.22 2.69 27.99
C ALA A 24 -3.68 2.85 28.11
N ARG A 25 -3.18 3.87 28.80
CA ARG A 25 -1.75 4.23 28.83
C ARG A 25 -0.95 3.33 29.77
N LYS A 26 0.04 2.61 29.22
CA LYS A 26 1.17 2.03 30.00
C LYS A 26 2.27 3.10 30.16
N LYS A 27 2.69 3.38 31.40
CA LYS A 27 3.58 4.51 31.75
C LYS A 27 5.04 4.22 31.35
N THR A 28 5.45 4.62 30.14
CA THR A 28 6.87 4.55 29.72
C THR A 28 7.47 5.88 29.27
N LYS A 29 6.73 6.77 28.58
CA LYS A 29 7.19 8.12 28.21
C LYS A 29 6.06 9.16 28.32
N PRO A 30 6.31 10.42 28.74
CA PRO A 30 5.32 11.50 28.69
C PRO A 30 4.93 11.86 27.25
N ARG A 31 3.65 12.19 27.05
CA ARG A 31 3.08 12.53 25.74
C ARG A 31 3.35 14.00 25.42
N SER A 32 3.79 14.28 24.20
CA SER A 32 4.04 15.64 23.69
C SER A 32 2.95 16.16 22.74
N VAL A 33 1.91 15.38 22.49
CA VAL A 33 0.82 15.66 21.52
C VAL A 33 -0.55 15.70 22.19
N ASP A 34 -1.46 16.57 21.73
CA ASP A 34 -2.85 16.64 22.20
C ASP A 34 -3.62 15.37 21.76
N LEU A 35 -4.27 14.71 22.70
CA LEU A 35 -5.10 13.52 22.44
C LEU A 35 -6.29 13.82 21.54
N TYR A 36 -6.85 15.03 21.63
CA TYR A 36 -7.92 15.47 20.74
C TYR A 36 -7.46 15.44 19.29
N ASP A 37 -6.23 15.90 19.02
CA ASP A 37 -5.69 15.94 17.66
C ASP A 37 -5.40 14.55 17.10
N VAL A 38 -4.86 13.67 17.94
CA VAL A 38 -4.65 12.26 17.57
C VAL A 38 -5.99 11.59 17.29
N PHE A 39 -6.99 11.78 18.15
CA PHE A 39 -8.31 11.18 18.00
C PHE A 39 -9.01 11.66 16.74
N CYS A 40 -9.00 12.97 16.47
CA CYS A 40 -9.58 13.52 15.25
C CYS A 40 -8.88 13.02 13.98
N GLY A 41 -7.55 12.88 14.00
CA GLY A 41 -6.80 12.24 12.91
C GLY A 41 -7.18 10.77 12.71
N LEU A 42 -7.40 10.04 13.80
CA LEU A 42 -7.85 8.65 13.77
C LEU A 42 -9.28 8.54 13.25
N LEU A 43 -10.18 9.40 13.71
CA LEU A 43 -11.56 9.49 13.27
C LEU A 43 -11.64 9.87 11.79
N TYR A 44 -10.77 10.76 11.31
CA TYR A 44 -10.62 11.06 9.89
C TYR A 44 -10.23 9.82 9.09
N VAL A 45 -9.23 9.05 9.53
CA VAL A 45 -8.82 7.81 8.86
C VAL A 45 -9.93 6.76 8.90
N LEU A 46 -10.67 6.64 10.00
CA LEU A 46 -11.76 5.68 10.18
C LEU A 46 -13.01 6.05 9.36
N SER A 47 -13.41 7.33 9.37
CA SER A 47 -14.58 7.83 8.65
C SER A 47 -14.37 7.87 7.14
N THR A 48 -13.17 8.28 6.70
CA THR A 48 -12.85 8.32 5.27
C THR A 48 -12.32 6.99 4.75
N GLY A 49 -11.95 6.07 5.65
CA GLY A 49 -11.52 4.71 5.30
C GLY A 49 -10.24 4.64 4.47
N CYS A 50 -9.38 5.65 4.52
CA CYS A 50 -8.53 6.10 3.40
C CYS A 50 -9.42 6.71 2.31
N GLN A 51 -9.51 8.06 2.31
CA GLN A 51 -10.22 8.91 1.37
C GLN A 51 -10.60 8.23 0.04
N TRP A 52 -11.87 8.31 -0.35
CA TRP A 52 -12.32 7.92 -1.69
C TRP A 52 -11.50 8.61 -2.80
N GLN A 53 -11.02 9.83 -2.55
CA GLN A 53 -10.08 10.57 -3.42
C GLN A 53 -8.71 9.89 -3.59
N GLN A 54 -8.39 8.93 -2.74
CA GLN A 54 -7.12 8.21 -2.71
C GLN A 54 -7.23 6.79 -3.26
N LEU A 55 -8.43 6.30 -3.62
CA LEU A 55 -8.69 5.02 -4.30
C LEU A 55 -7.80 4.87 -5.54
N PRO A 56 -7.50 3.62 -5.98
CA PRO A 56 -6.68 3.41 -7.16
C PRO A 56 -7.23 4.25 -8.31
N GLN A 57 -6.35 5.00 -8.96
CA GLN A 57 -6.78 5.79 -10.10
C GLN A 57 -7.24 4.88 -11.24
N ASP A 58 -6.50 3.79 -11.42
CA ASP A 58 -6.67 2.82 -12.49
C ASP A 58 -6.53 1.39 -11.95
N PHE A 59 -6.96 0.43 -12.76
CA PHE A 59 -6.76 -0.99 -12.50
C PHE A 59 -5.26 -1.36 -12.61
N PRO A 60 -4.76 -2.31 -11.80
CA PRO A 60 -3.37 -2.75 -11.93
C PRO A 60 -3.02 -3.22 -13.34
N HIS A 61 -1.87 -2.77 -13.84
CA HIS A 61 -1.36 -3.17 -15.16
C HIS A 61 -1.07 -4.66 -15.28
N ALA A 62 -0.80 -5.37 -14.19
CA ALA A 62 -0.62 -6.81 -14.14
C ALA A 62 -0.72 -7.29 -12.68
N ILE A 63 -1.21 -8.52 -12.48
CA ILE A 63 -1.27 -9.19 -11.18
C ILE A 63 -0.74 -10.60 -11.39
N CYS A 64 0.16 -11.05 -10.52
CA CYS A 64 0.67 -12.41 -10.50
C CYS A 64 0.54 -12.95 -9.08
N ILE A 65 0.01 -14.16 -8.96
CA ILE A 65 -0.13 -14.87 -7.69
C ILE A 65 0.67 -16.15 -7.80
N THR A 66 1.57 -16.33 -6.83
CA THR A 66 2.46 -17.47 -6.76
C THR A 66 2.29 -18.19 -5.43
N THR A 67 2.80 -19.41 -5.37
CA THR A 67 2.97 -20.14 -4.12
C THR A 67 4.09 -19.52 -3.27
N ALA A 68 4.04 -19.74 -1.96
CA ALA A 68 4.96 -19.11 -1.00
C ALA A 68 6.44 -19.54 -1.13
N ASN A 69 6.71 -20.64 -1.84
CA ASN A 69 8.08 -21.11 -2.10
C ASN A 69 8.76 -20.35 -3.26
N ILE A 70 8.02 -19.59 -4.06
CA ILE A 70 8.56 -18.80 -5.16
C ILE A 70 9.00 -17.45 -4.61
N THR A 71 10.23 -17.05 -4.95
CA THR A 71 10.76 -15.76 -4.50
C THR A 71 10.08 -14.61 -5.25
N ASP A 72 9.88 -13.48 -4.56
CA ASP A 72 9.29 -12.27 -5.15
C ASP A 72 10.00 -11.81 -6.44
N ARG A 73 11.33 -12.00 -6.53
CA ARG A 73 12.13 -11.67 -7.71
C ARG A 73 11.77 -12.54 -8.92
N GLU A 74 11.58 -13.83 -8.68
CA GLU A 74 11.19 -14.80 -9.72
C GLU A 74 9.74 -14.54 -10.18
N SER A 75 8.83 -14.29 -9.23
CA SER A 75 7.44 -13.92 -9.51
C SER A 75 7.36 -12.63 -10.33
N ALA A 76 8.13 -11.60 -9.96
CA ALA A 76 8.19 -10.34 -10.70
C ALA A 76 8.73 -10.53 -12.12
N THR A 77 9.79 -11.32 -12.29
CA THR A 77 10.36 -11.61 -13.62
C THR A 77 9.35 -12.35 -14.50
N THR A 78 8.61 -13.30 -13.92
CA THR A 78 7.54 -14.04 -14.60
C THR A 78 6.40 -13.11 -15.01
N LEU A 79 5.96 -12.22 -14.12
CA LEU A 79 4.94 -11.22 -14.40
C LEU A 79 5.35 -10.30 -15.55
N LEU A 80 6.59 -9.79 -15.53
CA LEU A 80 7.11 -8.92 -16.59
C LEU A 80 7.17 -9.65 -17.92
N ARG A 81 7.66 -10.89 -17.94
CA ARG A 81 7.74 -11.71 -19.16
C ARG A 81 6.36 -11.94 -19.78
N GLN A 82 5.36 -12.28 -18.98
CA GLN A 82 4.00 -12.51 -19.47
C GLN A 82 3.32 -11.24 -19.99
N ASN A 83 3.72 -10.06 -19.48
CA ASN A 83 3.08 -8.78 -19.78
C ASN A 83 3.96 -7.83 -20.61
N ALA A 84 5.09 -8.30 -21.14
CA ALA A 84 6.08 -7.45 -21.82
C ALA A 84 5.45 -6.60 -22.94
N LYS A 85 4.58 -7.19 -23.76
CA LYS A 85 3.87 -6.48 -24.84
C LYS A 85 2.99 -5.34 -24.32
N ARG A 86 2.34 -5.54 -23.16
CA ARG A 86 1.46 -4.55 -22.53
C ARG A 86 2.23 -3.46 -21.79
N LEU A 87 3.44 -3.77 -21.34
CA LEU A 87 4.33 -2.87 -20.59
C LEU A 87 5.37 -2.17 -21.48
N SER A 88 5.20 -2.19 -22.80
CA SER A 88 6.14 -1.61 -23.77
C SER A 88 6.35 -0.09 -23.65
N ARG A 89 5.42 0.61 -22.98
CA ARG A 89 5.49 2.07 -22.74
C ARG A 89 6.11 2.42 -21.38
N VAL A 90 6.50 1.42 -20.59
CA VAL A 90 7.07 1.65 -19.26
C VAL A 90 8.53 2.04 -19.39
N ASN A 91 8.88 3.25 -18.94
CA ASN A 91 10.26 3.75 -18.98
C ASN A 91 11.03 3.50 -17.68
N ASN A 92 10.32 3.35 -16.55
CA ASN A 92 10.93 3.22 -15.23
C ASN A 92 10.16 2.22 -14.37
N VAL A 93 10.88 1.29 -13.76
CA VAL A 93 10.35 0.25 -12.87
C VAL A 93 10.93 0.47 -11.47
N MET A 94 10.08 0.92 -10.55
CA MET A 94 10.48 1.14 -9.16
C MET A 94 10.21 -0.11 -8.32
N VAL A 95 11.21 -0.56 -7.55
CA VAL A 95 11.16 -1.80 -6.76
C VAL A 95 11.60 -1.58 -5.32
N ASP A 96 11.17 -2.47 -4.40
CA ASP A 96 11.61 -2.41 -3.00
C ASP A 96 13.08 -2.85 -2.85
N GLY A 97 13.65 -2.57 -1.69
CA GLY A 97 15.02 -2.89 -1.34
C GLY A 97 15.38 -4.38 -1.38
N SER A 98 14.40 -5.29 -1.39
CA SER A 98 14.61 -6.73 -1.57
C SER A 98 14.97 -7.12 -3.00
N TYR A 99 14.68 -6.27 -4.00
CA TYR A 99 15.01 -6.51 -5.42
C TYR A 99 16.41 -5.99 -5.81
N ARG A 100 17.29 -5.76 -4.83
CA ARG A 100 18.68 -5.38 -5.09
C ARG A 100 19.41 -6.47 -5.87
N GLY A 101 20.17 -6.03 -6.87
CA GLY A 101 21.10 -6.85 -7.63
C GLY A 101 21.05 -6.53 -9.12
N GLU A 102 22.22 -6.53 -9.76
CA GLU A 102 22.36 -6.43 -11.22
C GLU A 102 21.54 -7.48 -11.99
N PRO A 103 21.39 -8.74 -11.54
CA PRO A 103 20.65 -9.75 -12.29
C PRO A 103 19.18 -9.40 -12.53
N PHE A 104 18.51 -8.80 -11.54
CA PHE A 104 17.12 -8.41 -11.68
C PHE A 104 16.96 -7.21 -12.62
N ALA A 105 17.77 -6.17 -12.45
CA ALA A 105 17.76 -4.99 -13.33
C ALA A 105 18.07 -5.37 -14.79
N ASN A 106 19.02 -6.28 -15.01
CA ASN A 106 19.33 -6.81 -16.35
C ASN A 106 18.16 -7.60 -16.91
N SER A 107 17.50 -8.44 -16.10
CA SER A 107 16.30 -9.18 -16.53
C SER A 107 15.17 -8.23 -16.95
N VAL A 108 14.96 -7.12 -16.23
CA VAL A 108 13.97 -6.10 -16.60
C VAL A 108 14.31 -5.48 -17.96
N LYS A 109 15.58 -5.10 -18.18
CA LYS A 109 16.03 -4.54 -19.46
C LYS A 109 15.86 -5.51 -20.62
N THR A 110 16.19 -6.78 -20.43
CA THR A 110 16.00 -7.80 -21.47
C THR A 110 14.52 -8.02 -21.81
N LEU A 111 13.64 -7.92 -20.81
CA LEU A 111 12.21 -8.20 -21.01
C LEU A 111 11.41 -6.99 -21.52
N LEU A 112 11.72 -5.77 -21.06
CA LEU A 112 10.98 -4.55 -21.39
C LEU A 112 11.70 -3.62 -22.36
N GLY A 113 12.99 -3.85 -22.62
CA GLY A 113 13.85 -3.02 -23.47
C GLY A 113 14.96 -2.30 -22.70
N GLU A 114 16.05 -2.00 -23.39
CA GLU A 114 17.27 -1.42 -22.78
C GLU A 114 17.07 -0.01 -22.22
N THR A 115 16.06 0.71 -22.72
CA THR A 115 15.71 2.07 -22.28
C THR A 115 15.09 2.09 -20.88
N VAL A 116 14.68 0.94 -20.34
CA VAL A 116 13.99 0.85 -19.05
C VAL A 116 14.98 0.91 -17.89
N THR A 117 14.77 1.87 -16.99
CA THR A 117 15.54 1.98 -15.75
C THR A 117 14.85 1.22 -14.61
N THR A 118 15.63 0.58 -13.75
CA THR A 118 15.12 -0.03 -12.51
C THR A 118 15.61 0.78 -11.32
N GLU A 119 14.68 1.40 -10.60
CA GLU A 119 14.97 2.22 -9.43
C GLU A 119 14.66 1.44 -8.14
N VAL A 120 15.68 1.17 -7.34
CA VAL A 120 15.49 0.55 -6.02
C VAL A 120 15.19 1.65 -5.00
N ALA A 121 14.01 1.56 -4.38
CA ALA A 121 13.62 2.43 -3.28
C ALA A 121 14.53 2.17 -2.05
N LYS A 122 15.58 2.97 -1.88
CA LYS A 122 16.49 2.91 -0.73
C LYS A 122 16.10 3.94 0.34
N ARG A 123 16.38 3.59 1.60
CA ARG A 123 16.46 4.55 2.71
C ARG A 123 17.93 4.97 2.82
N ASP A 124 18.23 6.20 2.45
CA ASP A 124 19.61 6.72 2.52
C ASP A 124 20.01 7.11 3.95
N GLU A 125 19.04 7.47 4.80
CA GLU A 125 19.28 7.88 6.20
C GLU A 125 18.45 7.02 7.17
N LEU A 126 19.08 6.07 7.84
CA LEU A 126 18.41 5.18 8.81
C LEU A 126 17.93 5.92 10.08
N HIS A 127 18.57 7.04 10.43
CA HIS A 127 18.32 7.78 11.68
C HIS A 127 17.33 8.93 11.53
N ARG A 128 16.90 9.25 10.30
CA ARG A 128 15.96 10.35 10.03
C ARG A 128 14.82 9.83 9.17
N PHE A 129 13.59 10.05 9.63
CA PHE A 129 12.41 9.72 8.83
C PHE A 129 12.36 10.63 7.59
N LYS A 130 12.65 10.06 6.43
CA LYS A 130 12.48 10.69 5.12
C LYS A 130 11.41 9.93 4.35
N VAL A 131 10.37 10.65 3.89
CA VAL A 131 9.31 10.06 3.07
C VAL A 131 9.93 9.61 1.75
N ILE A 132 9.86 8.31 1.46
CA ILE A 132 10.26 7.78 0.16
C ILE A 132 9.11 8.06 -0.82
N PRO A 133 9.34 8.84 -1.88
CA PRO A 133 8.30 9.13 -2.86
C PRO A 133 7.80 7.82 -3.50
N LYS A 134 6.49 7.76 -3.77
CA LYS A 134 5.77 6.67 -4.47
C LYS A 134 5.70 5.29 -3.77
N ARG A 135 6.49 4.98 -2.74
CA ARG A 135 6.41 3.71 -1.99
C ARG A 135 5.02 3.46 -1.39
N TRP A 136 4.41 4.52 -0.87
CA TRP A 136 3.09 4.46 -0.24
C TRP A 136 1.99 3.95 -1.19
N VAL A 137 2.16 4.05 -2.52
CA VAL A 137 1.18 3.59 -3.50
C VAL A 137 1.01 2.06 -3.41
N VAL A 138 2.12 1.34 -3.27
CA VAL A 138 2.14 -0.13 -3.17
C VAL A 138 1.58 -0.58 -1.82
N GLU A 139 2.07 0.00 -0.72
CA GLU A 139 1.61 -0.33 0.63
C GLU A 139 0.11 -0.05 0.79
N ARG A 140 -0.38 1.05 0.22
CA ARG A 140 -1.80 1.39 0.19
C ARG A 140 -2.62 0.38 -0.60
N SER A 141 -2.11 -0.09 -1.74
CA SER A 141 -2.78 -1.13 -2.53
C SER A 141 -2.98 -2.41 -1.74
N PHE A 142 -1.97 -2.84 -0.99
CA PHE A 142 -2.10 -3.98 -0.07
C PHE A 142 -3.10 -3.70 1.05
N ALA A 143 -3.09 -2.50 1.65
CA ALA A 143 -4.06 -2.13 2.68
C ALA A 143 -5.51 -2.19 2.18
N TRP A 144 -5.78 -1.88 0.91
CA TRP A 144 -7.11 -2.05 0.32
C TRP A 144 -7.48 -3.52 0.11
N LEU A 145 -6.55 -4.34 -0.37
CA LEU A 145 -6.79 -5.77 -0.55
C LEU A 145 -7.07 -6.45 0.80
N GLU A 146 -6.35 -6.06 1.86
CA GLU A 146 -6.55 -6.59 3.21
C GLU A 146 -7.92 -6.24 3.81
N LYS A 147 -8.62 -5.21 3.30
CA LYS A 147 -10.02 -4.93 3.71
C LYS A 147 -11.03 -5.91 3.12
N ASN A 148 -10.68 -6.64 2.07
CA ASN A 148 -11.55 -7.65 1.50
C ASN A 148 -11.35 -8.97 2.24
N ARG A 149 -12.25 -9.28 3.19
CA ARG A 149 -12.19 -10.50 4.03
C ARG A 149 -12.07 -11.81 3.22
N ARG A 150 -12.53 -11.83 1.97
CA ARG A 150 -12.43 -12.99 1.08
C ARG A 150 -10.99 -13.27 0.61
N LEU A 151 -10.13 -12.25 0.54
CA LEU A 151 -8.71 -12.37 0.18
C LEU A 151 -7.85 -12.83 1.36
N TRP A 152 -8.33 -13.81 2.12
CA TRP A 152 -7.56 -14.35 3.22
C TRP A 152 -6.36 -15.13 2.68
N LYS A 153 -5.15 -14.71 3.10
CA LYS A 153 -3.86 -15.31 2.77
C LYS A 153 -3.91 -16.83 2.99
N ASN A 154 -3.53 -17.59 1.96
CA ASN A 154 -3.38 -19.05 1.97
C ASN A 154 -4.67 -19.89 2.05
N CYS A 155 -5.86 -19.30 1.88
CA CYS A 155 -7.10 -20.07 1.89
C CYS A 155 -7.49 -20.65 0.52
N GLU A 156 -6.99 -20.08 -0.57
CA GLU A 156 -7.34 -20.51 -1.92
C GLU A 156 -6.47 -21.69 -2.37
N ARG A 157 -7.11 -22.82 -2.72
CA ARG A 157 -6.43 -24.04 -3.20
C ARG A 157 -5.80 -23.85 -4.57
N LEU A 158 -6.41 -23.02 -5.42
CA LEU A 158 -5.97 -22.79 -6.80
C LEU A 158 -5.53 -21.35 -6.99
N LEU A 159 -4.37 -21.15 -7.63
CA LEU A 159 -3.83 -19.82 -7.94
C LEU A 159 -4.81 -19.00 -8.80
N ASN A 160 -5.50 -19.65 -9.74
CA ASN A 160 -6.50 -19.02 -10.59
C ASN A 160 -7.65 -18.43 -9.79
N SER A 161 -8.18 -19.14 -8.79
CA SER A 161 -9.25 -18.64 -7.92
C SER A 161 -8.78 -17.40 -7.15
N SER A 162 -7.59 -17.47 -6.55
CA SER A 162 -6.98 -16.34 -5.85
C SER A 162 -6.81 -15.12 -6.77
N LEU A 163 -6.40 -15.35 -8.03
CA LEU A 163 -6.22 -14.28 -9.01
C LEU A 163 -7.54 -13.60 -9.33
N GLN A 164 -8.61 -14.37 -9.54
CA GLN A 164 -9.92 -13.78 -9.82
C GLN A 164 -10.53 -13.05 -8.64
N PHE A 165 -10.35 -13.53 -7.41
CA PHE A 165 -10.77 -12.77 -6.24
C PHE A 165 -9.99 -11.46 -6.10
N THR A 166 -8.71 -11.45 -6.46
CA THR A 166 -7.90 -10.21 -6.42
C THR A 166 -8.36 -9.22 -7.49
N ASN A 167 -8.65 -9.70 -8.71
CA ASN A 167 -9.25 -8.87 -9.76
C ASN A 167 -10.60 -8.29 -9.31
N LEU A 168 -11.48 -9.12 -8.74
CA LEU A 168 -12.79 -8.70 -8.25
C LEU A 168 -12.66 -7.63 -7.15
N ALA A 169 -11.70 -7.79 -6.24
CA ALA A 169 -11.42 -6.80 -5.21
C ALA A 169 -11.06 -5.43 -5.82
N PHE A 170 -10.20 -5.39 -6.83
CA PHE A 170 -9.88 -4.15 -7.54
C PHE A 170 -11.06 -3.58 -8.31
N ILE A 171 -11.88 -4.41 -8.95
CA ILE A 171 -13.12 -3.97 -9.63
C ILE A 171 -14.06 -3.31 -8.63
N VAL A 172 -14.30 -3.93 -7.47
CA VAL A 172 -15.15 -3.36 -6.43
C VAL A 172 -14.59 -2.04 -5.90
N LEU A 173 -13.26 -1.91 -5.76
CA LEU A 173 -12.61 -0.66 -5.37
C LEU A 173 -12.78 0.44 -6.41
N LEU A 174 -12.71 0.11 -7.70
CA LEU A 174 -12.90 1.08 -8.79
C LEU A 174 -14.37 1.47 -8.96
N LEU A 175 -15.30 0.52 -8.87
CA LEU A 175 -16.75 0.78 -8.90
C LEU A 175 -17.19 1.69 -7.76
N LYS A 176 -16.56 1.54 -6.60
CA LYS A 176 -16.73 2.44 -5.45
C LYS A 176 -16.32 3.88 -5.77
N ARG A 177 -15.38 4.10 -6.69
CA ARG A 177 -14.89 5.44 -7.03
C ARG A 177 -15.79 6.19 -8.02
N LEU A 178 -16.58 5.47 -8.83
CA LEU A 178 -17.57 6.04 -9.76
C LEU A 178 -18.74 6.64 -9.00
#